data_AF-A0A227J3Z6-F1
#
_entry.id   AF-A0A227J3Z6-F1
#
_cell.length_a   1.000
_cell.length_b   1.000
_cell.length_c   1.000
_cell.angle_alpha   90.00
_cell.angle_beta   90.00
_cell.angle_gamma   90.00
#
_symmetry.space_group_name_H-M   'P 1'
#
loop_
_entity.id
_entity.type
_entity.pdbx_description
1 polymer ?
#
loop_
_entity_poly.entity_id
_entity_poly.type
_entity_poly.pdbx_seq_one_letter_code
_entity_poly.pdbx_strand_id
1 'polypeptide(L)'
;NWGPYINSNILEQFTKETGIKVIYSTYESNETLYAKLKTHNQGYDLVVPSTYFVAKMRDEGMLQKIDKTKLKNFGNLDKNYLDKPYDPNNDYSIPHVVAITGLAVNADMYD
;
A
#
# COMPACT_ATOMS: atom_id res chain seq x y z
N ASN A 1 2.72 2.13 6.62
CA ASN A 1 2.48 2.85 5.35
C ASN A 1 3.64 3.82 5.11
N TRP A 2 3.63 4.55 4.00
CA TRP A 2 4.49 5.72 3.80
C TRP A 2 4.04 6.87 4.72
N GLY A 3 4.99 7.64 5.26
CA GLY A 3 4.76 8.70 6.24
C GLY A 3 3.57 9.63 5.93
N PRO A 4 3.50 10.26 4.73
CA PRO A 4 2.49 11.27 4.44
C PRO A 4 1.18 10.72 3.84
N TYR A 5 0.99 9.40 3.73
CA TYR A 5 -0.08 8.83 2.88
C TYR A 5 -1.46 8.74 3.54
N ILE A 6 -1.55 8.82 4.87
CA ILE A 6 -2.83 8.77 5.59
C ILE A 6 -2.87 9.89 6.61
N ASN A 7 -3.97 10.65 6.60
CA ASN A 7 -4.28 11.62 7.63
C ASN A 7 -4.75 10.90 8.92
N SER A 8 -4.22 11.29 10.08
CA SER A 8 -4.59 10.71 11.38
C SER A 8 -6.10 10.70 11.63
N ASN A 9 -6.82 11.70 11.13
CA ASN A 9 -8.27 11.80 11.30
C ASN A 9 -9.01 10.60 10.68
N ILE A 10 -8.47 9.99 9.61
CA ILE A 10 -9.07 8.80 8.98
C ILE A 10 -8.94 7.59 9.93
N LEU A 11 -7.81 7.46 10.61
CA LEU A 11 -7.57 6.36 11.57
C LEU A 11 -8.49 6.50 12.79
N GLU A 12 -8.70 7.73 13.26
CA GLU A 12 -9.62 8.03 14.36
C GLU A 12 -11.07 7.73 13.98
N GLN A 13 -11.51 8.13 12.79
CA GLN A 13 -12.85 7.81 12.28
C GLN A 13 -13.06 6.31 12.16
N PHE A 14 -12.11 5.58 11.55
CA PHE A 14 -12.17 4.13 11.46
C PHE A 14 -12.26 3.47 12.83
N THR A 15 -11.45 3.92 13.80
CA THR A 15 -11.49 3.40 15.17
C THR A 15 -12.84 3.69 15.84
N LYS A 16 -13.40 4.87 15.64
CA LYS A 16 -14.71 5.27 16.19
C LYS A 16 -15.86 4.45 15.61
N GLU A 17 -15.84 4.17 14.31
CA GLU A 17 -16.91 3.44 13.61
C GLU A 17 -16.87 1.94 13.88
N THR A 18 -15.67 1.36 14.04
CA THR A 18 -15.49 -0.09 14.12
C THR A 18 -15.16 -0.59 15.53
N GLY A 19 -14.69 0.29 16.42
CA GLY A 19 -14.09 -0.07 17.69
C GLY A 19 -12.69 -0.71 17.58
N ILE A 20 -12.15 -0.86 16.37
CA ILE A 20 -10.85 -1.50 16.13
C ILE A 20 -9.74 -0.47 16.33
N LYS A 21 -8.86 -0.72 17.29
CA LYS A 21 -7.67 0.11 17.51
C LYS A 21 -6.64 -0.14 16.41
N VAL A 22 -6.22 0.92 15.72
CA VAL A 22 -5.15 0.86 14.71
C VAL A 22 -3.79 1.12 15.36
N ILE A 23 -2.86 0.17 15.24
CA ILE A 23 -1.45 0.37 15.56
C ILE A 23 -0.73 0.75 14.27
N TYR A 24 -0.43 2.03 14.12
CA TYR A 24 0.11 2.57 12.88
C TYR A 24 1.63 2.78 12.97
N SER A 25 2.36 2.33 11.95
CA SER A 25 3.78 2.64 11.80
C SER A 25 4.13 3.01 10.36
N THR A 26 5.15 3.84 10.23
CA THR A 26 5.62 4.37 8.95
C THR A 26 6.98 3.79 8.58
N TYR A 27 7.34 3.90 7.30
CA TYR A 27 8.65 3.58 6.76
C TYR A 27 8.98 4.55 5.62
N GLU A 28 10.28 4.74 5.37
CA GLU A 28 10.79 5.71 4.39
C GLU A 28 11.22 5.07 3.07
N SER A 29 11.32 3.72 3.02
CA SER A 29 11.68 3.00 1.80
C SER A 29 11.07 1.59 1.76
N ASN A 30 10.94 1.04 0.55
CA ASN A 30 10.46 -0.33 0.38
C ASN A 30 11.45 -1.34 0.97
N GLU A 31 12.75 -1.08 0.90
CA GLU A 31 13.82 -1.92 1.43
C GLU A 31 13.69 -2.01 2.96
N THR A 32 13.41 -0.89 3.62
CA THR A 32 13.18 -0.84 5.06
C THR A 32 11.95 -1.64 5.45
N LEU A 33 10.84 -1.46 4.72
CA LEU A 33 9.63 -2.27 4.91
C LEU A 33 9.94 -3.77 4.76
N TYR A 34 10.59 -4.14 3.67
CA TYR A 34 10.87 -5.54 3.34
C TYR A 34 11.79 -6.21 4.36
N ALA A 35 12.88 -5.55 4.76
CA ALA A 35 13.78 -6.05 5.80
C ALA A 35 13.05 -6.22 7.14
N LYS A 36 12.17 -5.26 7.49
CA LYS A 36 11.34 -5.33 8.70
C LYS A 36 10.41 -6.54 8.65
N LEU A 37 9.75 -6.80 7.52
CA LEU A 37 8.86 -7.96 7.36
C LEU A 37 9.58 -9.31 7.44
N LYS A 38 10.82 -9.40 6.94
CA LYS A 38 11.62 -10.63 7.04
C LYS A 38 12.11 -10.92 8.47
N THR A 39 12.21 -9.91 9.32
CA THR A 39 12.82 -10.03 10.67
C THR A 39 11.81 -9.89 11.81
N HIS A 40 10.61 -9.37 11.55
CA HIS A 40 9.61 -9.08 12.56
C HIS A 40 8.59 -10.22 12.73
N ASN A 41 8.79 -11.04 13.77
CA ASN A 41 7.95 -12.22 14.02
C ASN A 41 6.47 -11.92 14.35
N GLN A 42 6.13 -10.70 14.78
CA GLN A 42 4.73 -10.33 15.06
C GLN A 42 3.95 -9.93 13.80
N GLY A 43 4.64 -9.69 12.68
CA GLY A 43 4.01 -9.38 11.38
C GLY A 43 3.28 -8.03 11.34
N TYR A 44 2.59 -7.81 10.22
CA TYR A 44 1.68 -6.68 9.99
C TYR A 44 0.44 -7.22 9.27
N ASP A 45 -0.74 -6.74 9.65
CA ASP A 45 -1.98 -7.10 8.95
C ASP A 45 -2.05 -6.43 7.56
N LEU A 46 -1.55 -5.20 7.45
CA LEU A 46 -1.55 -4.41 6.23
C LEU A 46 -0.22 -3.68 6.01
N VAL A 47 0.26 -3.70 4.78
CA VAL A 47 1.44 -2.97 4.30
C VAL A 47 1.16 -2.33 2.95
N VAL A 48 1.91 -1.29 2.58
CA VAL A 48 1.67 -0.51 1.34
C VAL A 48 2.94 -0.45 0.47
N PRO A 49 3.46 -1.60 0.02
CA PRO A 49 4.65 -1.65 -0.83
C PRO A 49 4.37 -1.04 -2.21
N SER A 50 5.44 -0.63 -2.89
CA SER A 50 5.40 -0.33 -4.32
C SER A 50 5.09 -1.58 -5.15
N THR A 51 4.64 -1.40 -6.39
CA THR A 51 4.28 -2.49 -7.32
C THR A 51 5.42 -3.48 -7.55
N TYR A 52 6.67 -3.01 -7.62
CA TYR A 52 7.85 -3.87 -7.72
C TYR A 52 8.01 -4.79 -6.50
N PHE A 53 7.77 -4.26 -5.29
CA PHE A 53 7.83 -5.06 -4.07
C PHE A 53 6.63 -5.97 -3.89
N VAL A 54 5.44 -5.62 -4.43
CA VAL A 54 4.31 -6.56 -4.51
C VAL A 54 4.72 -7.82 -5.29
N ALA A 55 5.27 -7.65 -6.49
CA ALA A 55 5.70 -8.78 -7.32
C ALA A 55 6.74 -9.65 -6.60
N LYS A 56 7.79 -9.01 -6.06
CA LYS A 56 8.85 -9.70 -5.32
C LYS A 56 8.31 -10.47 -4.11
N MET A 57 7.50 -9.82 -3.27
CA MET A 57 6.97 -10.43 -2.05
C MET A 57 5.96 -11.54 -2.34
N ARG A 58 5.19 -11.43 -3.44
CA ARG A 58 4.34 -12.51 -3.94
C ARG A 58 5.18 -13.73 -4.32
N ASP A 59 6.21 -13.52 -5.13
CA ASP A 59 7.07 -14.61 -5.64
C ASP A 59 7.84 -15.30 -4.51
N GLU A 60 8.13 -14.59 -3.43
CA GLU A 60 8.75 -15.12 -2.22
C GLU A 60 7.76 -15.69 -1.18
N GLY A 61 6.46 -15.74 -1.49
CA GLY A 61 5.43 -16.31 -0.60
C GLY A 61 5.18 -15.51 0.68
N MET A 62 5.52 -14.21 0.68
CA MET A 62 5.36 -13.34 1.85
C MET A 62 3.97 -12.70 1.97
N LEU A 63 3.15 -12.79 0.92
CA LEU A 63 1.83 -12.17 0.86
C LEU A 63 0.73 -13.24 0.91
N GLN A 64 -0.32 -12.96 1.68
CA GLN A 64 -1.54 -13.75 1.68
C GLN A 64 -2.45 -13.30 0.53
N LYS A 65 -3.14 -14.26 -0.11
CA LYS A 65 -4.20 -13.92 -1.06
C LYS A 65 -5.34 -13.15 -0.38
N ILE A 66 -5.85 -12.16 -1.09
CA ILE A 66 -6.96 -11.31 -0.67
C ILE A 66 -8.27 -11.98 -1.04
N ASP A 67 -9.12 -12.21 -0.04
CA ASP A 67 -10.50 -12.63 -0.26
C ASP A 67 -11.35 -11.42 -0.70
N LYS A 68 -11.45 -11.25 -2.03
CA LYS A 68 -12.21 -10.15 -2.65
C LYS A 68 -13.71 -10.18 -2.32
N THR A 69 -14.26 -11.31 -1.86
CA THR A 69 -15.67 -11.39 -1.44
C THR A 69 -15.97 -10.55 -0.19
N LYS A 70 -14.94 -10.24 0.62
CA LYS A 70 -15.04 -9.39 1.81
C LYS A 70 -14.90 -7.89 1.48
N LEU A 71 -14.56 -7.55 0.24
CA LEU A 71 -14.32 -6.17 -0.18
C LEU A 71 -15.54 -5.57 -0.89
N LYS A 72 -16.48 -5.05 -0.11
CA LYS A 72 -17.72 -4.45 -0.63
C LYS A 72 -17.50 -3.33 -1.65
N ASN A 73 -16.35 -2.64 -1.57
CA ASN A 73 -16.01 -1.49 -2.41
C ASN A 73 -14.99 -1.82 -3.52
N PHE A 74 -14.62 -3.09 -3.73
CA PHE A 74 -13.64 -3.45 -4.76
C PHE A 74 -14.09 -3.04 -6.17
N GLY A 75 -15.40 -3.08 -6.43
CA GLY A 75 -15.99 -2.63 -7.70
C GLY A 75 -15.83 -1.14 -8.00
N ASN A 76 -15.44 -0.32 -7.02
CA ASN A 76 -15.22 1.12 -7.21
C ASN A 76 -13.83 1.45 -7.78
N LEU A 77 -12.94 0.46 -7.89
CA LEU A 77 -11.58 0.66 -8.38
C LEU A 77 -11.57 0.88 -9.90
N ASP A 78 -10.71 1.79 -10.37
CA ASP A 78 -10.48 1.97 -11.80
C ASP A 78 -9.75 0.75 -12.38
N LYS A 79 -10.41 0.10 -13.34
CA LYS A 79 -9.94 -1.12 -14.02
C LYS A 79 -8.61 -0.91 -14.74
N ASN A 80 -8.24 0.33 -15.07
CA ASN A 80 -6.94 0.65 -15.66
C ASN A 80 -5.76 0.38 -14.71
N TYR A 81 -6.00 0.22 -13.40
CA TYR A 81 -4.97 -0.09 -12.41
C TYR A 81 -5.10 -1.51 -11.82
N LEU A 82 -6.00 -2.30 -12.38
CA LEU A 82 -6.20 -3.70 -12.02
C LEU A 82 -5.50 -4.63 -13.03
N ASP A 83 -5.37 -5.89 -12.63
CA ASP A 83 -4.87 -7.01 -13.43
C ASP A 83 -3.53 -6.70 -14.13
N LYS A 84 -2.55 -6.24 -13.35
CA LYS A 84 -1.23 -5.88 -13.84
C LYS A 84 -0.24 -7.03 -13.69
N PRO A 85 0.85 -7.08 -14.49
CA PRO A 85 1.82 -8.18 -14.43
C PRO A 85 2.43 -8.43 -13.04
N TYR A 86 2.53 -7.38 -12.21
CA TYR A 86 3.03 -7.51 -10.84
C TYR A 86 2.06 -8.23 -9.90
N ASP A 87 0.77 -8.30 -10.23
CA ASP A 87 -0.28 -9.00 -9.47
C ASP A 87 -1.51 -9.32 -10.34
N PRO A 88 -1.42 -10.37 -11.19
CA PRO A 88 -2.54 -10.79 -12.02
C PRO A 88 -3.77 -11.11 -11.17
N ASN A 89 -4.95 -10.73 -11.66
CA ASN A 89 -6.24 -10.79 -10.97
C ASN A 89 -6.33 -9.98 -9.66
N ASN A 90 -5.32 -9.18 -9.28
CA ASN A 90 -5.26 -8.53 -7.97
C ASN A 90 -5.45 -9.52 -6.82
N ASP A 91 -4.74 -10.64 -6.87
CA ASP A 91 -4.85 -11.69 -5.85
C ASP A 91 -4.14 -11.28 -4.55
N TYR A 92 -3.15 -10.39 -4.61
CA TYR A 92 -2.29 -10.05 -3.45
C TYR A 92 -2.26 -8.56 -3.09
N SER A 93 -2.81 -7.68 -3.93
CA SER A 93 -2.72 -6.22 -3.74
C SER A 93 -3.94 -5.45 -4.23
N ILE A 94 -4.25 -4.36 -3.51
CA ILE A 94 -5.26 -3.37 -3.88
C ILE A 94 -4.57 -2.03 -4.16
N PRO A 95 -4.86 -1.33 -5.28
CA PRO A 95 -4.29 -0.01 -5.53
C PRO A 95 -4.68 1.01 -4.44
N HIS A 96 -3.71 1.79 -3.96
CA HIS A 96 -3.94 2.84 -2.95
C HIS A 96 -3.66 4.25 -3.49
N VAL A 97 -2.43 4.51 -3.97
CA VAL A 97 -2.04 5.79 -4.58
C VAL A 97 -1.27 5.47 -5.84
N VAL A 98 -1.62 6.15 -6.94
CA VAL A 98 -0.84 6.14 -8.18
C VAL A 98 -0.18 7.51 -8.30
N ALA A 99 1.14 7.50 -8.43
CA ALA A 99 1.94 8.69 -8.63
C ALA A 99 2.95 8.45 -9.75
N ILE A 100 3.35 9.53 -10.41
CA ILE A 100 4.37 9.51 -11.45
C ILE A 100 5.58 10.28 -10.91
N THR A 101 6.77 9.71 -11.04
CA THR A 101 8.01 10.43 -10.79
C THR A 101 8.20 11.46 -11.89
N GLY A 102 8.19 12.74 -11.53
CA GLY A 102 8.36 13.86 -12.45
C GLY A 102 9.56 14.74 -12.08
N LEU A 103 9.78 15.75 -12.90
CA LEU A 103 10.71 16.84 -12.64
C LEU A 103 9.90 18.07 -12.20
N ALA A 104 10.27 18.66 -11.07
CA ALA A 104 9.78 19.98 -10.67
C ALA A 104 10.91 20.98 -10.80
N VAL A 105 10.64 22.11 -11.47
CA VAL A 105 11.57 23.23 -11.60
C VAL A 105 10.95 24.48 -11.02
N ASN A 106 11.77 25.32 -10.38
CA ASN A 106 11.35 26.67 -10.03
C ASN A 106 11.44 27.55 -11.28
N ALA A 107 10.31 27.92 -11.86
CA ALA A 107 10.27 28.71 -13.10
C ALA A 107 10.96 30.07 -12.96
N ASP A 108 10.97 30.68 -11.77
CA ASP A 108 11.63 31.98 -11.53
C ASP A 108 13.17 31.90 -11.65
N MET A 109 13.75 30.70 -11.73
CA MET A 109 15.18 30.47 -11.85
C MET A 109 15.64 30.23 -13.30
N TYR A 110 14.74 30.30 -14.28
CA TYR A 110 15.03 30.05 -15.68
C TYR A 110 14.30 31.09 -16.56
N ASP A 111 14.98 31.62 -17.58
CA ASP A 111 14.41 32.52 -18.60
C ASP A 111 13.57 31.75 -19.64
#